data_AF-A0A1C5AJI2-F1
#
_entry.id   AF-A0A1C5AJI2-F1
#
_cell.length_a   1.000
_cell.length_b   1.000
_cell.length_c   1.000
_cell.angle_alpha   90.00
_cell.angle_beta   90.00
_cell.angle_gamma   90.00
#
_symmetry.space_group_name_H-M   'P 1'
#
loop_
_entity.id
_entity.type
_entity.pdbx_description
1 polymer ?
#
loop_
_entity_poly.entity_id
_entity_poly.type
_entity_poly.pdbx_seq_one_letter_code
_entity_poly.pdbx_strand_id
1 'polypeptide(L)'
;MARTVGAVATEADISTRGFLITIFGVAALLCCGVPASGFYLYRKDSRDEPAMRAAGDAYLSAVVRRDFGGAYDLLCAADRRRQSRAAWVDRATPGSGPTGFRITDVTIERPSETPTLRTVVAEVDYPDRAPRTVHLSVARQDGVWKVCSPEVP
;
A
#
# COMPACT_ATOMS: atom_id res chain seq x y z
N MET A 1 74.23 -37.69 7.72
CA MET A 1 74.05 -36.48 6.90
C MET A 1 72.61 -36.44 6.40
N ALA A 2 72.04 -35.22 6.35
CA ALA A 2 70.73 -34.82 5.81
C ALA A 2 69.46 -35.09 6.65
N ARG A 3 68.72 -33.99 6.82
CA ARG A 3 67.49 -33.73 7.57
C ARG A 3 66.51 -33.14 6.56
N THR A 4 65.30 -33.67 6.43
CA THR A 4 64.15 -33.06 5.71
C THR A 4 62.90 -33.71 6.32
N VAL A 5 62.13 -33.09 7.21
CA VAL A 5 61.27 -31.90 7.10
C VAL A 5 60.17 -32.05 6.04
N GLY A 6 58.92 -32.04 6.53
CA GLY A 6 57.72 -31.61 5.82
C GLY A 6 56.79 -32.76 5.41
N ALA A 7 55.46 -32.66 5.47
CA ALA A 7 54.58 -31.60 5.94
C ALA A 7 53.15 -32.15 5.82
N VAL A 8 52.33 -31.85 6.84
CA VAL A 8 50.95 -31.35 6.72
C VAL A 8 49.89 -32.27 6.10
N ALA A 9 48.97 -32.71 6.97
CA ALA A 9 47.61 -33.09 6.62
C ALA A 9 46.87 -31.90 5.99
N THR A 10 46.11 -32.12 4.93
CA THR A 10 45.07 -31.16 4.53
C THR A 10 43.82 -31.87 4.04
N GLU A 11 42.73 -31.49 4.69
CA GLU A 11 41.33 -31.88 4.58
C GLU A 11 40.65 -31.56 3.24
N ALA A 12 39.44 -32.12 3.13
CA ALA A 12 38.26 -31.61 2.41
C ALA A 12 38.01 -32.12 0.98
N ASP A 13 37.77 -33.43 0.89
CA ASP A 13 36.81 -34.01 -0.05
C ASP A 13 35.39 -33.62 0.40
N ILE A 14 34.87 -32.46 -0.03
CA ILE A 14 33.44 -32.05 -0.10
C ILE A 14 33.47 -30.67 -0.76
N SER A 15 33.33 -30.58 -2.09
CA SER A 15 33.08 -29.28 -2.72
C SER A 15 32.34 -29.37 -4.05
N THR A 16 32.53 -30.45 -4.82
CA THR A 16 31.97 -30.50 -6.18
C THR A 16 30.53 -31.01 -6.24
N ARG A 17 30.12 -31.92 -5.35
CA ARG A 17 28.75 -32.50 -5.37
C ARG A 17 27.68 -31.57 -4.80
N GLY A 18 27.99 -30.81 -3.75
CA GLY A 18 27.07 -29.83 -3.18
C GLY A 18 26.79 -28.68 -4.16
N PHE A 19 27.82 -28.21 -4.84
CA PHE A 19 27.72 -27.12 -5.82
C PHE A 19 26.83 -27.46 -7.02
N LEU A 20 26.91 -28.70 -7.54
CA LEU A 20 26.11 -29.13 -8.68
C LEU A 20 24.62 -29.28 -8.35
N ILE A 21 24.27 -29.71 -7.13
CA ILE A 21 22.87 -29.81 -6.69
C ILE A 21 22.24 -28.43 -6.53
N THR A 22 22.98 -27.46 -5.98
CA THR A 22 22.48 -26.09 -5.81
C THR A 22 22.25 -25.39 -7.16
N ILE A 23 23.14 -25.58 -8.13
CA ILE A 23 22.99 -24.98 -9.48
C ILE A 23 21.81 -25.60 -10.23
N PHE A 24 21.64 -26.93 -10.18
CA PHE A 24 20.50 -27.57 -10.84
C PHE A 24 19.15 -27.21 -10.21
N GLY A 25 19.10 -27.05 -8.88
CA GLY A 25 17.90 -26.59 -8.18
C GLY A 25 17.50 -25.16 -8.55
N VAL A 26 18.47 -24.26 -8.70
CA VAL A 26 18.24 -22.86 -9.11
C VAL A 26 17.89 -22.75 -10.60
N ALA A 27 18.51 -23.56 -11.47
CA ALA A 27 18.23 -23.56 -12.90
C ALA A 27 16.81 -24.11 -13.23
N ALA A 28 16.32 -25.10 -12.46
CA ALA A 28 14.96 -25.62 -12.61
C ALA A 28 13.88 -24.59 -12.22
N LEU A 29 14.14 -23.75 -11.20
CA LEU A 29 13.25 -22.66 -10.79
C LEU A 29 13.16 -21.52 -11.82
N LEU A 30 14.20 -21.32 -12.63
CA LEU A 30 14.24 -20.31 -13.69
C LEU A 30 13.56 -20.75 -15.00
N CYS A 31 13.42 -22.06 -15.25
CA CYS A 31 12.85 -22.58 -16.50
C CYS A 31 11.31 -22.49 -16.54
N CYS A 32 10.66 -22.42 -15.37
CA CYS A 32 9.25 -22.07 -15.22
C CYS A 32 9.12 -20.70 -14.56
N GLY A 33 9.86 -19.70 -15.08
CA GLY A 33 9.82 -18.31 -14.66
C GLY A 33 8.44 -17.68 -14.84
N VAL A 34 7.48 -18.06 -13.99
CA VAL A 34 6.34 -17.21 -13.69
C VAL A 34 6.93 -16.03 -12.92
N PRO A 35 6.73 -14.78 -13.36
CA PRO A 35 7.12 -13.62 -12.57
C PRO A 35 6.28 -13.62 -11.28
N ALA A 36 6.73 -14.34 -10.26
CA ALA A 36 6.03 -14.54 -9.00
C ALA A 36 5.88 -13.22 -8.23
N SER A 37 6.71 -12.22 -8.53
CA SER A 37 6.57 -10.85 -8.00
C SER A 37 5.25 -10.21 -8.44
N GLY A 38 4.86 -10.33 -9.71
CA GLY A 38 3.64 -9.75 -10.23
C GLY A 38 2.38 -10.43 -9.69
N PHE A 39 2.38 -11.77 -9.64
CA PHE A 39 1.23 -12.54 -9.17
C PHE A 39 0.99 -12.39 -7.66
N TYR A 40 2.06 -12.37 -6.84
CA TYR A 40 1.93 -12.19 -5.39
C TYR A 40 1.41 -10.81 -5.01
N LEU A 41 1.91 -9.74 -5.66
CA LEU A 41 1.44 -8.38 -5.44
C LEU A 41 -0.02 -8.21 -5.89
N TYR A 42 -0.36 -8.72 -7.07
CA TYR A 42 -1.74 -8.70 -7.58
C TYR A 42 -2.72 -9.42 -6.63
N ARG A 43 -2.34 -10.59 -6.09
CA ARG A 43 -3.18 -11.36 -5.16
C ARG A 43 -3.31 -10.70 -3.78
N LYS A 44 -2.32 -9.92 -3.35
CA LYS A 44 -2.39 -9.16 -2.09
C LYS A 44 -3.30 -7.95 -2.25
N ASP A 45 -3.13 -7.20 -3.33
CA ASP A 45 -3.91 -6.02 -3.63
C ASP A 45 -5.41 -6.36 -3.80
N SER A 46 -5.76 -7.45 -4.48
CA SER A 46 -7.16 -7.90 -4.60
C SER A 46 -7.77 -8.36 -3.27
N ARG A 47 -6.96 -8.85 -2.32
CA ARG A 47 -7.42 -9.17 -0.96
C ARG A 47 -7.60 -7.94 -0.09
N ASP A 48 -6.80 -6.91 -0.32
CA ASP A 48 -6.85 -5.67 0.45
C ASP A 48 -7.91 -4.68 -0.08
N GLU A 49 -8.40 -4.87 -1.32
CA GLU A 49 -9.43 -4.01 -1.94
C GLU A 49 -10.66 -3.76 -1.05
N PRO A 50 -11.29 -4.76 -0.40
CA PRO A 50 -12.42 -4.50 0.50
C PRO A 50 -12.04 -3.61 1.69
N ALA A 51 -10.81 -3.74 2.20
CA ALA A 51 -10.32 -2.94 3.30
C ALA A 51 -9.95 -1.50 2.86
N MET A 52 -9.46 -1.33 1.63
CA MET A 52 -9.28 -0.01 1.01
C MET A 52 -10.64 0.69 0.84
N ARG A 53 -11.63 -0.01 0.28
CA ARG A 53 -13.01 0.49 0.12
C ARG A 53 -13.61 0.88 1.47
N ALA A 54 -13.44 0.05 2.51
CA ALA A 54 -13.91 0.35 3.86
C ALA A 54 -13.26 1.61 4.46
N ALA A 55 -11.98 1.88 4.17
CA ALA A 55 -11.32 3.10 4.63
C ALA A 55 -11.90 4.36 3.95
N GLY A 56 -12.14 4.29 2.64
CA GLY A 56 -12.81 5.37 1.91
C GLY A 56 -14.24 5.61 2.39
N ASP A 57 -15.00 4.53 2.63
CA ASP A 57 -16.36 4.57 3.15
C ASP A 57 -16.39 5.23 4.54
N ALA A 58 -15.56 4.76 5.47
CA ALA A 58 -15.49 5.34 6.82
C ALA A 58 -15.19 6.84 6.79
N TYR A 59 -14.28 7.28 5.90
CA TYR A 59 -13.93 8.69 5.76
C TYR A 59 -15.10 9.51 5.19
N LEU A 60 -15.68 9.10 4.05
CA LEU A 60 -16.79 9.82 3.43
C LEU A 60 -18.05 9.81 4.30
N SER A 61 -18.32 8.70 4.99
CA SER A 61 -19.38 8.60 5.99
C SER A 61 -19.18 9.59 7.15
N ALA A 62 -17.94 9.78 7.63
CA ALA A 62 -17.65 10.79 8.63
C ALA A 62 -17.89 12.21 8.10
N VAL A 63 -17.45 12.50 6.86
CA VAL A 63 -17.67 13.79 6.20
C VAL A 63 -19.16 14.10 5.99
N VAL A 64 -19.95 13.16 5.45
CA VAL A 64 -21.41 13.35 5.24
C VAL A 64 -22.16 13.56 6.56
N ARG A 65 -21.75 12.87 7.63
CA ARG A 65 -22.30 13.09 8.98
C ARG A 65 -21.78 14.37 9.65
N ARG A 66 -20.92 15.14 8.98
CA ARG A 66 -20.19 16.31 9.51
C ARG A 66 -19.37 16.00 10.76
N ASP A 67 -18.95 14.75 10.93
CA ASP A 67 -17.97 14.31 11.93
C ASP A 67 -16.55 14.54 11.40
N PHE A 68 -16.18 15.83 11.31
CA PHE A 68 -14.86 16.24 10.86
C PHE A 68 -13.75 15.78 11.83
N GLY A 69 -14.06 15.62 13.12
CA GLY A 69 -13.12 15.02 14.06
C GLY A 69 -12.79 13.56 13.71
N GLY A 70 -13.81 12.73 13.48
CA GLY A 70 -13.63 11.35 13.05
C GLY A 70 -12.97 11.23 11.68
N ALA A 71 -13.35 12.09 10.72
CA ALA A 71 -12.70 12.14 9.41
C ALA A 71 -11.20 12.44 9.52
N TYR A 72 -10.79 13.36 10.42
CA TYR A 72 -9.39 13.67 10.69
C TYR A 72 -8.60 12.47 11.25
N ASP A 73 -9.22 11.63 12.08
CA ASP A 73 -8.55 10.45 12.66
C ASP A 73 -8.33 9.32 11.64
N LEU A 74 -9.08 9.34 10.55
CA LEU A 74 -8.93 8.42 9.42
C LEU A 74 -7.84 8.86 8.43
N LEU A 75 -7.27 10.06 8.63
CA LEU A 75 -6.18 10.55 7.80
C LEU A 75 -4.86 9.84 8.11
N CYS A 76 -4.01 9.78 7.08
CA CYS A 76 -2.64 9.34 7.19
C CYS A 76 -1.86 10.21 8.18
N ALA A 77 -0.91 9.59 8.90
CA ALA A 77 -0.11 10.28 9.91
C ALA A 77 0.65 11.50 9.36
N ALA A 78 1.04 11.49 8.07
CA ALA A 78 1.68 12.63 7.43
C ALA A 78 0.76 13.85 7.37
N ASP A 79 -0.52 13.67 6.99
CA ASP A 79 -1.52 14.74 6.97
C ASP A 79 -1.79 15.29 8.36
N ARG A 80 -1.97 14.40 9.34
CA ARG A 80 -2.19 14.77 10.75
C ARG A 80 -1.00 15.48 11.41
N ARG A 81 0.20 15.37 10.82
CA ARG A 81 1.39 16.12 11.26
C ARG A 81 1.51 17.48 10.56
N ARG A 82 1.09 17.58 9.29
CA ARG A 82 1.16 18.82 8.51
C ARG A 82 0.22 19.89 9.04
N GLN A 83 -0.92 19.49 9.58
CA GLN A 83 -1.92 20.41 10.08
C GLN A 83 -2.50 19.93 11.40
N SER A 84 -2.77 20.86 12.32
CA SER A 84 -3.51 20.53 13.55
C SER A 84 -4.96 20.12 13.26
N ARG A 85 -5.50 19.27 14.12
CA ARG A 85 -6.91 18.85 14.06
C ARG A 85 -7.86 20.06 14.01
N ALA A 86 -7.66 21.04 14.88
CA ALA A 86 -8.52 22.22 14.95
C ALA A 86 -8.53 23.00 13.63
N ALA A 87 -7.36 23.25 13.04
CA ALA A 87 -7.28 23.96 11.78
C ALA A 87 -7.84 23.15 10.61
N TRP A 88 -7.76 21.81 10.66
CA TRP A 88 -8.35 20.95 9.63
C TRP A 88 -9.88 20.98 9.70
N VAL A 89 -10.43 20.84 10.91
CA VAL A 89 -11.88 20.89 11.15
C VAL A 89 -12.44 22.26 10.79
N ASP A 90 -11.76 23.34 11.18
CA ASP A 90 -12.17 24.71 10.85
C ASP A 90 -12.24 24.93 9.33
N ARG A 91 -11.30 24.37 8.56
CA ARG A 91 -11.35 24.42 7.09
C ARG A 91 -12.45 23.53 6.49
N ALA A 92 -12.71 22.38 7.08
CA ALA A 92 -13.68 21.40 6.56
C ALA A 92 -15.15 21.76 6.87
N THR A 93 -15.38 22.65 7.83
CA THR A 93 -16.72 22.98 8.35
C THR A 93 -17.57 23.92 7.46
N PRO A 94 -17.02 24.94 6.78
CA PRO A 94 -17.82 25.90 6.01
C PRO A 94 -18.55 25.27 4.81
N GLY A 95 -19.78 25.72 4.55
CA GLY A 95 -20.59 25.32 3.40
C GLY A 95 -21.69 24.31 3.72
N SER A 96 -22.46 23.91 2.70
CA SER A 96 -23.55 22.94 2.82
C SER A 96 -23.07 21.48 2.90
N GLY A 97 -21.79 21.23 2.58
CA GLY A 97 -21.16 19.91 2.63
C GLY A 97 -21.79 18.89 1.66
N PRO A 98 -21.21 17.69 1.54
CA PRO A 98 -21.82 16.61 0.78
C PRO A 98 -22.99 15.97 1.54
N THR A 99 -24.02 15.54 0.82
CA THR A 99 -25.23 14.90 1.38
C THR A 99 -25.23 13.39 1.24
N GLY A 100 -24.39 12.85 0.36
CA GLY A 100 -24.30 11.43 0.06
C GLY A 100 -23.04 11.10 -0.73
N PHE A 101 -22.74 9.82 -0.84
CA PHE A 101 -21.68 9.34 -1.71
C PHE A 101 -21.91 7.88 -2.12
N ARG A 102 -21.20 7.47 -3.16
CA ARG A 102 -21.14 6.09 -3.64
C ARG A 102 -19.74 5.78 -4.10
N ILE A 103 -19.10 4.78 -3.50
CA ILE A 103 -17.79 4.31 -3.98
C ILE A 103 -18.01 3.51 -5.26
N THR A 104 -17.48 4.01 -6.37
CA THR A 104 -17.63 3.42 -7.70
C THR A 104 -16.53 2.43 -8.00
N ASP A 105 -15.29 2.69 -7.56
CA ASP A 105 -14.14 1.86 -7.91
C ASP A 105 -13.01 1.92 -6.88
N VAL A 106 -12.07 0.96 -6.97
CA VAL A 106 -10.78 0.99 -6.29
C VAL A 106 -9.69 0.73 -7.32
N THR A 107 -8.90 1.76 -7.60
CA THR A 107 -7.83 1.72 -8.61
C THR A 107 -6.48 1.49 -7.94
N ILE A 108 -5.69 0.58 -8.51
CA ILE A 108 -4.33 0.26 -8.04
C ILE A 108 -3.37 0.39 -9.20
N GLU A 109 -2.49 1.39 -9.13
CA GLU A 109 -1.50 1.68 -10.15
C GLU A 109 -0.12 1.31 -9.64
N ARG A 110 0.63 0.54 -10.44
CA ARG A 110 1.99 0.08 -10.13
C ARG A 110 2.98 0.63 -11.16
N PRO A 111 3.29 1.94 -11.10
CA PRO A 111 4.34 2.54 -11.92
C PRO A 111 5.71 1.92 -11.59
N SER A 112 6.63 1.92 -12.56
CA SER A 112 7.96 1.29 -12.43
C SER A 112 8.93 2.07 -11.54
N GLU A 113 8.75 3.38 -11.42
CA GLU A 113 9.71 4.29 -10.76
C GLU A 113 9.18 4.95 -9.49
N THR A 114 7.88 4.80 -9.20
CA THR A 114 7.24 5.42 -8.03
C THR A 114 6.49 4.40 -7.18
N PRO A 115 6.18 4.71 -5.91
CA PRO A 115 5.42 3.80 -5.05
C PRO A 115 4.04 3.47 -5.62
N THR A 116 3.54 2.26 -5.34
CA THR A 116 2.19 1.83 -5.73
C THR A 116 1.14 2.80 -5.23
N LEU A 117 0.37 3.38 -6.15
CA LEU A 117 -0.75 4.25 -5.87
C LEU A 117 -2.01 3.41 -5.69
N ARG A 118 -2.77 3.71 -4.65
CA ARG A 118 -4.03 3.03 -4.32
C ARG A 118 -5.06 4.10 -4.07
N THR A 119 -6.13 4.06 -4.85
CA THR A 119 -7.12 5.14 -4.91
C THR A 119 -8.51 4.56 -4.79
N VAL A 120 -9.29 5.05 -3.84
CA VAL A 120 -10.72 4.80 -3.76
C VAL A 120 -11.43 5.90 -4.54
N VAL A 121 -12.21 5.52 -5.54
CA VAL A 121 -12.96 6.44 -6.40
C VAL A 121 -14.41 6.47 -5.92
N ALA A 122 -14.94 7.66 -5.67
CA ALA A 122 -16.31 7.83 -5.24
C ALA A 122 -17.02 8.97 -5.97
N GLU A 123 -18.30 8.80 -6.25
CA GLU A 123 -19.21 9.88 -6.61
C GLU A 123 -19.78 10.48 -5.32
N VAL A 124 -19.75 11.79 -5.18
CA VAL A 124 -20.20 12.52 -3.98
C VAL A 124 -21.29 13.49 -4.39
N ASP A 125 -22.42 13.42 -3.67
CA ASP A 125 -23.61 14.23 -3.90
C ASP A 125 -23.57 15.50 -3.06
N TYR A 126 -24.12 16.58 -3.61
CA TYR A 126 -24.21 17.89 -2.95
C TYR A 126 -25.63 18.45 -3.13
N PRO A 127 -26.09 19.31 -2.21
CA PRO A 127 -27.44 19.88 -2.29
C PRO A 127 -27.56 20.93 -3.40
N ASP A 128 -26.50 21.71 -3.62
CA ASP A 128 -26.53 22.93 -4.46
C ASP A 128 -25.74 22.78 -5.77
N ARG A 129 -25.17 21.60 -6.04
CA ARG A 129 -24.35 21.35 -7.23
C ARG A 129 -24.46 19.91 -7.71
N ALA A 130 -24.09 19.69 -8.96
CA ALA A 130 -24.02 18.35 -9.54
C ALA A 130 -23.06 17.44 -8.75
N PRO A 131 -23.30 16.11 -8.73
CA PRO A 131 -22.39 15.15 -8.14
C PRO A 131 -20.97 15.28 -8.71
N ARG A 132 -19.98 14.98 -7.88
CA ARG A 132 -18.57 15.05 -8.27
C ARG A 132 -17.85 13.75 -7.97
N THR A 133 -17.00 13.32 -8.90
CA THR A 133 -16.06 12.24 -8.66
C THR A 133 -14.90 12.74 -7.80
N VAL A 134 -14.59 12.02 -6.72
CA VAL A 134 -13.46 12.28 -5.82
C VAL A 134 -12.54 11.06 -5.79
N HIS A 135 -11.24 11.33 -5.73
CA HIS A 135 -10.19 10.30 -5.68
C HIS A 135 -9.50 10.35 -4.33
N LEU A 136 -9.70 9.33 -3.51
CA LEU A 136 -9.12 9.23 -2.18
C LEU A 136 -7.91 8.31 -2.24
N SER A 137 -6.71 8.89 -2.16
CA SER A 137 -5.49 8.09 -2.00
C SER A 137 -5.53 7.38 -0.65
N VAL A 138 -5.21 6.09 -0.62
CA VAL A 138 -5.17 5.30 0.62
C VAL A 138 -3.83 4.61 0.80
N ALA A 139 -3.37 4.54 2.05
CA ALA A 139 -2.15 3.84 2.41
C ALA A 139 -2.36 3.00 3.67
N ARG A 140 -1.65 1.88 3.75
CA ARG A 140 -1.66 1.03 4.93
C ARG A 140 -0.62 1.54 5.93
N GLN A 141 -1.06 1.88 7.14
CA GLN A 141 -0.24 2.34 8.26
C GLN A 141 -0.56 1.48 9.48
N ASP A 142 0.46 0.84 10.04
CA ASP A 142 0.32 -0.02 11.23
C ASP A 142 -0.79 -1.08 11.09
N GLY A 143 -0.90 -1.66 9.88
CA GLY A 143 -1.90 -2.67 9.56
C GLY A 143 -3.28 -2.14 9.16
N VAL A 144 -3.55 -0.85 9.33
CA VAL A 144 -4.84 -0.19 9.07
C VAL A 144 -4.77 0.68 7.80
N TRP A 145 -5.82 0.67 6.98
CA TRP A 145 -5.93 1.55 5.82
C TRP A 145 -6.38 2.96 6.24
N LYS A 146 -5.69 3.97 5.75
CA LYS A 146 -5.91 5.39 6.06
C LYS A 146 -5.99 6.21 4.76
N VAL A 147 -6.72 7.31 4.79
CA VAL A 147 -6.85 8.24 3.66
C VAL A 147 -5.70 9.25 3.70
N CYS A 148 -4.94 9.35 2.63
CA CYS A 148 -3.81 10.25 2.51
C CYS A 148 -4.16 11.42 1.58
N SER A 149 -3.79 12.62 1.99
CA SER A 149 -3.95 13.85 1.20
C SER A 149 -5.33 14.00 0.54
N PRO A 150 -6.46 13.83 1.26
CA PRO A 150 -7.75 14.08 0.63
C PRO A 150 -7.87 15.58 0.31
N GLU A 151 -8.33 15.89 -0.91
CA GLU A 151 -8.88 17.21 -1.18
C GLU A 151 -10.12 17.38 -0.31
N VAL A 152 -10.09 18.41 0.54
CA VAL A 152 -11.20 18.71 1.45
C VAL A 152 -12.40 19.15 0.59
N PRO A 153 -13.59 18.52 0.74
CA PRO A 153 -14.74 18.73 -0.13
C PRO A 153 -15.43 20.10 -0.02
#